data_AF-A0A971W8H7-F1
#
_entry.id   AF-A0A971W8H7-F1
#
_cell.length_a   1.000
_cell.length_b   1.000
_cell.length_c   1.000
_cell.angle_alpha   90.00
_cell.angle_beta   90.00
_cell.angle_gamma   90.00
#
_symmetry.space_group_name_H-M   'P 1'
#
loop_
_entity.id
_entity.type
_entity.pdbx_description
1 polymer ?
#
loop_
_entity_poly.entity_id
_entity_poly.type
_entity_poly.pdbx_seq_one_letter_code
_entity_poly.pdbx_strand_id
1 'polypeptide(L)'
;MTMQVLTQAGTGGEIQLTDALNAQVGRLPVWAYIFSGKRYDVGDRLGFVEATIEYALRRDDLAGELSNYLRRIVEEGKLLKR
;
A
#
# COMPACT_ATOMS: atom_id res chain seq x y z
N MET A 1 -15.39 -5.46 -33.11
CA MET A 1 -14.30 -5.60 -32.13
C MET A 1 -14.80 -6.52 -31.04
N THR A 2 -14.56 -7.83 -31.19
CA THR A 2 -15.10 -8.85 -30.30
C THR A 2 -14.15 -8.99 -29.13
N MET A 3 -14.61 -8.67 -27.92
CA MET A 3 -13.87 -8.91 -26.68
C MET A 3 -13.86 -10.42 -26.44
N GLN A 4 -12.85 -11.12 -26.95
CA GLN A 4 -12.61 -12.51 -26.58
C GLN A 4 -12.17 -12.52 -25.12
N VAL A 5 -13.06 -12.96 -24.23
CA VAL A 5 -12.75 -13.22 -22.83
C VAL A 5 -11.84 -14.45 -22.79
N LEU A 6 -10.52 -14.23 -22.91
CA LEU A 6 -9.51 -15.29 -22.84
C LEU A 6 -9.25 -15.76 -21.41
N THR A 7 -9.68 -15.00 -20.41
CA THR A 7 -9.38 -15.25 -18.99
C THR A 7 -10.64 -15.68 -18.28
N GLN A 8 -10.66 -16.92 -17.79
CA GLN A 8 -11.74 -17.44 -16.96
C GLN A 8 -11.72 -16.77 -15.58
N ALA A 9 -12.86 -16.77 -14.89
CA ALA A 9 -12.95 -16.30 -13.52
C ALA A 9 -12.00 -17.10 -12.61
N GLY A 10 -11.17 -16.38 -11.84
CA GLY A 10 -10.20 -16.94 -10.91
C GLY A 10 -10.75 -16.93 -9.49
N THR A 11 -9.92 -16.47 -8.55
CA THR A 11 -10.29 -16.37 -7.13
C THR A 11 -11.53 -15.49 -6.93
N GLY A 12 -12.48 -15.97 -6.12
CA GLY A 12 -13.70 -15.23 -5.78
C GLY A 12 -14.73 -15.15 -6.91
N GLY A 13 -14.53 -15.83 -8.04
CA GLY A 13 -15.42 -15.74 -9.20
C GLY A 13 -15.21 -14.48 -10.05
N GLU A 14 -14.14 -13.72 -9.77
CA GLU A 14 -13.79 -12.51 -10.50
C GLU A 14 -12.79 -12.80 -11.64
N ILE A 15 -12.88 -12.03 -12.71
CA ILE A 15 -11.85 -12.02 -13.75
C ILE A 15 -10.69 -11.16 -13.25
N GLN A 16 -9.57 -11.80 -12.90
CA GLN A 16 -8.42 -11.14 -12.29
C GLN A 16 -7.48 -10.55 -13.34
N LEU A 17 -7.00 -9.33 -13.09
CA LEU A 17 -6.01 -8.68 -13.95
C LEU A 17 -4.69 -9.47 -14.01
N THR A 18 -4.28 -10.10 -12.90
CA THR A 18 -3.06 -10.92 -12.82
C THR A 18 -3.11 -12.12 -13.75
N ASP A 19 -4.28 -12.76 -13.85
CA ASP A 19 -4.47 -13.93 -14.71
C ASP A 19 -4.45 -13.53 -16.18
N ALA A 20 -5.03 -12.37 -16.50
CA ALA A 20 -4.97 -11.80 -17.84
C ALA A 20 -3.53 -11.40 -18.24
N LEU A 21 -2.77 -10.80 -17.33
CA LEU A 21 -1.35 -10.46 -17.55
C LEU A 21 -0.52 -11.72 -17.78
N ASN A 22 -0.71 -12.76 -16.96
CA ASN A 22 -0.02 -14.04 -17.11
C ASN A 22 -0.34 -14.71 -18.46
N ALA A 23 -1.61 -14.67 -18.91
CA ALA A 23 -2.01 -15.21 -20.21
C ALA A 23 -1.41 -14.44 -21.41
N GLN A 24 -0.94 -13.20 -21.20
CA GLN A 24 -0.26 -12.38 -22.23
C GLN A 24 1.26 -12.57 -22.26
N VAL A 25 1.85 -13.14 -21.20
CA VAL A 25 3.30 -13.43 -21.16
C VAL A 25 3.65 -14.36 -22.33
N GLY A 26 4.61 -13.93 -23.16
CA GLY A 26 5.03 -14.65 -24.36
C GLY A 26 4.29 -14.29 -25.65
N ARG A 27 3.15 -13.59 -25.57
CA ARG A 27 2.47 -12.99 -26.75
C ARG A 27 2.87 -11.54 -26.97
N LEU A 28 2.98 -10.79 -25.86
CA LEU A 28 3.44 -9.41 -25.83
C LEU A 28 4.53 -9.27 -24.74
N PRO A 29 5.49 -8.35 -24.92
CA PRO A 29 6.47 -8.09 -23.89
C PRO A 29 5.81 -7.48 -22.65
N VAL A 30 6.07 -8.07 -21.49
CA VAL A 30 5.65 -7.57 -20.17
C VAL A 30 6.89 -7.13 -19.43
N TRP A 31 6.88 -5.89 -18.93
CA TRP A 31 8.01 -5.29 -18.24
C TRP A 31 7.69 -5.06 -16.78
N ALA A 32 8.63 -5.38 -15.90
CA ALA A 32 8.56 -5.01 -14.49
C ALA A 32 9.40 -3.75 -14.27
N TYR A 33 8.84 -2.78 -13.55
CA TYR A 33 9.58 -1.62 -13.07
C TYR A 33 9.91 -1.79 -11.59
N ILE A 34 11.21 -1.83 -11.28
CA ILE A 34 11.69 -1.87 -9.89
C ILE A 34 11.63 -0.44 -9.35
N PHE A 35 10.56 -0.16 -8.60
CA PHE A 35 10.41 1.12 -7.93
C PHE A 35 11.49 1.32 -6.87
N SER A 36 12.17 2.47 -6.91
CA SER A 36 13.11 2.89 -5.87
C SER A 36 12.48 3.98 -5.01
N GLY A 37 12.28 3.68 -3.74
CA GLY A 37 11.66 4.57 -2.78
C GLY A 37 10.94 3.80 -1.67
N LYS A 38 10.32 4.55 -0.75
CA LYS A 38 9.51 3.96 0.30
C LYS A 38 8.08 3.75 -0.19
N ARG A 39 7.64 2.49 -0.24
CA ARG A 39 6.24 2.11 -0.50
C ARG A 39 5.52 1.91 0.82
N TYR A 40 4.31 2.46 0.94
CA TYR A 40 3.41 2.17 2.06
C TYR A 40 2.26 1.30 1.57
N ASP A 41 1.92 0.28 2.34
CA ASP A 41 0.75 -0.56 2.07
C ASP A 41 -0.47 -0.03 2.83
N VAL A 42 -1.22 0.87 2.19
CA VAL A 42 -2.39 1.50 2.83
C VAL A 42 -3.63 0.61 2.84
N GLY A 43 -3.56 -0.58 2.23
CA GLY A 43 -4.60 -1.60 2.33
C GLY A 43 -4.57 -2.31 3.69
N ASP A 44 -3.43 -2.30 4.38
CA ASP A 44 -3.29 -2.75 5.75
C ASP A 44 -3.53 -1.60 6.75
N ARG A 45 -4.17 -1.92 7.89
CA ARG A 45 -4.53 -0.90 8.89
C ARG A 45 -3.31 -0.27 9.54
N LEU A 46 -2.27 -1.06 9.83
CA LEU A 46 -1.06 -0.54 10.43
C LEU A 46 -0.29 0.29 9.40
N GLY A 47 -0.15 -0.23 8.17
CA GLY A 47 0.51 0.49 7.08
C GLY A 47 -0.13 1.85 6.76
N PHE A 48 -1.46 1.97 6.87
CA PHE A 48 -2.16 3.25 6.76
C PHE A 48 -1.76 4.26 7.86
N VAL A 49 -1.69 3.80 9.12
CA VAL A 49 -1.30 4.66 10.26
C VAL A 49 0.16 5.09 10.15
N GLU A 50 1.06 4.17 9.81
CA GLU A 50 2.48 4.45 9.60
C GLU A 50 2.68 5.50 8.49
N ALA A 51 2.02 5.32 7.35
CA ALA A 51 2.06 6.29 6.26
C ALA A 51 1.60 7.67 6.73
N THR A 52 0.46 7.73 7.42
CA THR A 52 -0.13 8.98 7.89
C THR A 52 0.82 9.72 8.84
N ILE A 53 1.41 9.01 9.81
CA ILE A 53 2.37 9.59 10.76
C ILE A 53 3.60 10.11 10.04
N GLU A 54 4.20 9.31 9.14
CA GLU A 54 5.42 9.71 8.45
C GLU A 54 5.20 10.90 7.51
N TYR A 55 4.07 10.98 6.83
CA TYR A 55 3.73 12.13 6.00
C TYR A 55 3.46 13.39 6.85
N ALA A 56 2.82 13.25 8.01
CA ALA A 56 2.62 14.37 8.93
C ALA A 56 3.95 14.87 9.53
N LEU A 57 4.91 13.98 9.81
CA LEU A 57 6.24 14.35 10.30
C LEU A 57 7.11 15.05 9.25
N ARG A 58 6.74 15.03 7.96
CA ARG A 58 7.42 15.77 6.90
C ARG A 58 6.87 17.19 6.71
N ARG A 59 5.79 17.54 7.39
CA ARG A 59 5.13 18.84 7.27
C ARG A 59 5.63 19.80 8.33
N ASP A 60 6.15 20.95 7.92
CA ASP A 60 6.71 21.95 8.84
C ASP A 60 5.69 22.45 9.87
N ASP A 61 4.40 22.51 9.51
CA ASP A 61 3.31 22.94 10.38
C ASP A 61 2.88 21.91 11.42
N LEU A 62 3.26 20.63 11.26
CA LEU A 62 2.82 19.53 12.13
C LEU A 62 3.96 18.76 12.80
N ALA A 63 5.14 18.73 12.18
CA ALA A 63 6.25 17.86 12.58
C ALA A 63 6.68 18.09 14.03
N GLY A 64 6.73 19.35 14.48
CA GLY A 64 7.13 19.71 15.83
C GLY A 64 6.16 19.17 16.89
N GLU A 65 4.88 19.53 16.78
CA GLU A 65 3.85 19.12 17.74
C GLU A 65 3.66 17.59 17.75
N LEU A 66 3.63 16.97 16.57
CA LEU A 66 3.48 15.52 16.43
C LEU A 66 4.67 14.76 17.03
N SER A 67 5.90 15.23 16.79
CA SER A 67 7.10 14.59 17.38
C SER A 67 7.07 14.63 18.90
N ASN A 68 6.68 15.76 19.49
CA ASN A 68 6.55 15.90 20.94
C ASN A 68 5.46 14.98 21.50
N TYR A 69 4.33 14.89 20.80
CA TYR A 69 3.25 13.98 21.16
C TYR A 69 3.68 12.50 21.17
N LEU A 70 4.37 12.06 20.11
CA LEU A 70 4.85 10.68 19.99
C LEU A 70 5.88 10.34 21.09
N ARG A 71 6.82 11.24 21.39
CA ARG A 71 7.78 11.06 22.50
C ARG A 71 7.07 10.86 23.83
N ARG A 72 6.08 11.72 24.13
CA ARG A 72 5.29 11.64 25.36
C ARG A 72 4.57 10.29 25.49
N ILE A 73 3.99 9.75 24.42
CA ILE A 73 3.32 8.43 24.46
C ILE A 73 4.32 7.32 24.84
N VAL A 74 5.52 7.35 24.26
CA VAL A 74 6.56 6.35 24.50
C VAL A 74 7.10 6.46 25.93
N GLU A 75 7.40 7.66 26.39
CA GLU A 75 7.94 7.95 27.73
C GLU A 75 6.96 7.62 28.84
N GLU A 76 5.67 7.95 28.67
CA GLU A 76 4.65 7.69 29.68
C GLU A 76 4.30 6.19 29.80
N GLY A 77 4.81 5.33 28.91
CA GLY A 77 4.52 3.89 28.92
C GLY A 77 3.02 3.58 28.79
N LYS A 78 2.21 4.59 28.42
CA LYS A 78 0.78 4.47 28.15
C LYS A 78 0.62 3.79 26.79
N LEU A 79 1.02 2.52 26.72
CA LEU A 79 0.28 1.59 25.88
C LEU A 79 -1.15 1.73 26.37
N LEU A 80 -1.98 2.41 25.58
CA LEU A 80 -3.40 2.61 25.81
C LEU A 80 -4.05 1.23 25.82
N LYS A 81 -3.86 0.49 26.91
CA LYS A 81 -4.58 -0.72 27.23
C LYS A 81 -5.98 -0.25 27.56
N ARG A 82 -6.90 -0.53 26.63
CA ARG A 82 -8.25 -0.90 27.04
C ARG A 82 -8.23 -2.35 27.47
#